data_AF-A0A9D1Q599-F1
#
_entry.id   AF-A0A9D1Q599-F1
#
_cell.length_a   1.000
_cell.length_b   1.000
_cell.length_c   1.000
_cell.angle_alpha   90.00
_cell.angle_beta   90.00
_cell.angle_gamma   90.00
#
_symmetry.space_group_name_H-M   'P 1'
#
loop_
_entity.id
_entity.type
_entity.pdbx_description
1 polymer ?
#
loop_
_entity_poly.entity_id
_entity_poly.type
_entity_poly.pdbx_seq_one_letter_code
_entity_poly.pdbx_strand_id
1 'polypeptide(L)'
;MTTTALTIIFTALFSALILYLFFHHYQKLRKSRRRCDTAFNDVENLQAQLISRSTPVIAITQKVLRDEAELFQELRIITTAQGPRSLEERIHSILLLRHKLNKLHRRSLSHVELKDDAELNALWIKVEITNRNIDESASFYNDAVHDYKELISEFPASMLADILQYPTYHRI
;
A
#
# COMPACT_ATOMS: atom_id res chain seq x y z
N MET A 1 -18.68 59.50 1.73
CA MET A 1 -17.35 59.04 2.15
C MET A 1 -17.41 57.87 3.13
N THR A 2 -18.37 57.84 4.06
CA THR A 2 -18.56 56.71 5.00
C THR A 2 -19.02 55.42 4.30
N THR A 3 -19.95 55.52 3.35
CA THR A 3 -20.45 54.36 2.57
C THR A 3 -19.36 53.71 1.71
N THR A 4 -18.52 54.50 1.04
CA THR A 4 -17.39 54.02 0.24
C THR A 4 -16.30 53.36 1.08
N ALA A 5 -16.03 53.89 2.28
CA ALA A 5 -15.09 53.27 3.21
C ALA A 5 -15.62 51.92 3.73
N LEU A 6 -16.91 51.85 4.08
CA LEU A 6 -17.55 50.60 4.50
C LEU A 6 -17.52 49.54 3.39
N THR A 7 -17.83 49.89 2.14
CA THR A 7 -17.77 48.93 1.02
C THR A 7 -16.37 48.38 0.79
N ILE A 8 -15.31 49.20 0.93
CA ILE A 8 -13.92 48.75 0.80
C ILE A 8 -13.57 47.77 1.92
N ILE A 9 -13.95 48.08 3.17
CA ILE A 9 -13.71 47.21 4.34
C ILE A 9 -14.41 45.86 4.15
N PHE A 10 -15.67 45.85 3.75
CA PHE A 10 -16.41 44.60 3.50
C PHE A 10 -15.79 43.78 2.36
N THR A 11 -15.37 44.44 1.28
CA THR A 11 -14.71 43.76 0.15
C THR A 11 -13.38 43.15 0.56
N ALA A 12 -12.58 43.86 1.35
CA ALA A 12 -11.32 43.36 1.88
C ALA A 12 -11.53 42.17 2.83
N LEU A 13 -12.51 42.25 3.73
CA LEU A 13 -12.84 41.17 4.67
C LEU A 13 -13.34 39.91 3.92
N PHE A 14 -14.20 40.10 2.93
CA PHE A 14 -14.72 39.02 2.10
C PHE A 14 -13.61 38.34 1.29
N SER A 15 -12.70 39.13 0.72
CA SER A 15 -11.52 38.61 0.00
C SER A 15 -10.60 37.80 0.93
N ALA A 16 -10.35 38.30 2.15
CA ALA A 16 -9.57 37.60 3.16
C ALA A 16 -10.21 36.27 3.58
N LEU A 17 -11.54 36.24 3.73
CA LEU A 17 -12.30 35.02 4.05
C LEU A 17 -12.17 33.97 2.95
N ILE A 18 -12.28 34.37 1.67
CA ILE A 18 -12.11 33.46 0.54
C ILE A 18 -10.69 32.88 0.55
N LEU A 19 -9.66 33.72 0.66
CA LEU A 19 -8.26 33.26 0.70
C LEU A 19 -8.00 32.28 1.86
N TYR A 20 -8.58 32.55 3.02
CA TYR A 20 -8.50 31.66 4.17
C TYR A 20 -9.11 30.27 3.87
N LEU A 21 -10.32 30.23 3.29
CA LEU A 21 -10.97 28.97 2.90
C LEU A 21 -10.15 28.19 1.88
N PHE A 22 -9.59 28.88 0.89
CA PHE A 22 -8.70 28.26 -0.11
C PHE A 22 -7.47 27.62 0.54
N PHE A 23 -6.79 28.35 1.43
CA PHE A 23 -5.58 27.86 2.09
C PHE A 23 -5.88 26.65 3.01
N HIS A 24 -7.01 26.68 3.71
CA HIS A 24 -7.47 25.58 4.56
C HIS A 24 -7.71 24.29 3.76
N HIS A 25 -8.45 24.38 2.64
CA HIS A 25 -8.72 23.21 1.81
C HIS A 25 -7.46 22.70 1.09
N TYR A 26 -6.58 23.59 0.66
CA TYR A 26 -5.28 23.22 0.10
C TYR A 26 -4.43 22.41 1.10
N GLN A 27 -4.35 22.85 2.36
CA GLN A 27 -3.64 22.10 3.40
C GLN A 27 -4.25 20.71 3.65
N LYS A 28 -5.58 20.62 3.70
CA LYS A 28 -6.29 19.34 3.83
C LYS A 28 -5.97 18.40 2.67
N LEU A 29 -6.07 18.87 1.43
CA LEU A 29 -5.74 18.11 0.22
C LEU A 29 -4.30 17.61 0.24
N ARG A 30 -3.35 18.48 0.56
CA ARG A 30 -1.93 18.11 0.69
C ARG A 30 -1.70 17.04 1.76
N LYS A 31 -2.36 17.16 2.92
CA LYS A 31 -2.25 16.18 4.01
C LYS A 31 -2.85 14.83 3.60
N SER A 32 -4.02 14.83 2.95
CA SER A 32 -4.71 13.62 2.50
C SER A 32 -3.90 12.89 1.42
N ARG A 33 -3.37 13.64 0.44
CA ARG A 33 -2.43 13.12 -0.57
C ARG A 33 -1.22 12.42 0.07
N ARG A 34 -0.54 13.12 0.98
CA ARG A 34 0.63 12.57 1.68
C ARG A 34 0.29 11.31 2.48
N ARG A 35 -0.92 11.23 3.05
CA ARG A 35 -1.41 10.03 3.76
C ARG A 35 -1.55 8.85 2.80
N CYS A 36 -2.13 9.05 1.62
CA CYS A 36 -2.21 8.02 0.58
C CYS A 36 -0.83 7.55 0.15
N ASP A 37 0.09 8.47 -0.14
CA ASP A 37 1.46 8.13 -0.54
C ASP A 37 2.20 7.35 0.55
N THR A 38 2.07 7.76 1.81
CA THR A 38 2.72 7.09 2.94
C THR A 38 2.15 5.69 3.15
N ALA A 39 0.82 5.56 3.16
CA ALA A 39 0.15 4.27 3.32
C ALA A 39 0.51 3.31 2.17
N PHE A 40 0.62 3.81 0.94
CA PHE A 40 1.06 3.02 -0.20
C PHE A 40 2.49 2.51 -0.01
N ASN A 41 3.42 3.40 0.34
CA ASN A 41 4.82 3.04 0.57
C ASN A 41 4.96 2.00 1.70
N ASP A 42 4.14 2.08 2.74
CA ASP A 42 4.12 1.09 3.83
C ASP A 42 3.74 -0.30 3.32
N VAL A 43 2.72 -0.39 2.46
CA VAL A 43 2.35 -1.65 1.79
C VAL A 43 3.51 -2.18 0.96
N GLU A 44 4.16 -1.33 0.15
CA GLU A 44 5.28 -1.72 -0.69
C GLU A 44 6.46 -2.27 0.13
N ASN A 45 6.78 -1.61 1.24
CA ASN A 45 7.83 -2.03 2.15
C ASN A 45 7.52 -3.40 2.76
N LEU A 46 6.27 -3.63 3.16
CA LEU A 46 5.84 -4.92 3.71
C LEU A 46 5.86 -6.03 2.64
N GLN A 47 5.47 -5.74 1.40
CA GLN A 47 5.58 -6.67 0.27
C GLN A 47 7.04 -7.06 0.00
N ALA A 48 7.97 -6.10 0.03
CA ALA A 48 9.40 -6.38 -0.09
C ALA A 48 9.92 -7.22 1.10
N GLN A 49 9.46 -6.94 2.32
CA GLN A 49 9.78 -7.75 3.50
C GLN A 49 9.25 -9.18 3.37
N LEU A 50 8.05 -9.38 2.80
CA LEU A 50 7.50 -10.71 2.54
C LEU A 50 8.41 -11.50 1.61
N ILE A 51 8.85 -10.91 0.50
CA ILE A 51 9.79 -11.55 -0.45
C ILE A 51 11.09 -11.94 0.26
N SER A 52 11.67 -11.01 1.02
CA SER A 52 12.91 -11.22 1.77
C SER A 52 12.77 -12.37 2.79
N ARG A 53 11.70 -12.38 3.58
CA ARG A 53 11.41 -13.42 4.58
C ARG A 53 11.08 -14.78 3.96
N SER A 54 10.52 -14.80 2.75
CA SER A 54 10.15 -16.02 2.04
C SER A 54 11.35 -16.72 1.40
N THR A 55 12.39 -15.97 1.04
CA THR A 55 13.61 -16.52 0.40
C THR A 55 14.28 -17.64 1.22
N PRO A 56 14.55 -17.48 2.53
CA PRO A 56 15.12 -18.56 3.33
C PRO A 56 14.17 -19.75 3.49
N VAL A 57 12.86 -19.51 3.62
CA VAL A 57 11.84 -20.57 3.68
C VAL A 57 11.88 -21.45 2.43
N ILE A 58 11.94 -20.80 1.26
CA ILE A 58 12.05 -21.47 -0.03
C ILE A 58 13.35 -22.28 -0.10
N ALA A 59 14.47 -21.72 0.33
CA ALA A 59 15.76 -22.40 0.29
C ALA A 59 15.84 -23.63 1.20
N ILE A 60 15.26 -23.57 2.40
CA ILE A 60 15.23 -24.71 3.34
C ILE A 60 14.34 -25.82 2.80
N THR A 61 13.10 -25.48 2.42
CA THR A 61 12.12 -26.46 1.92
C THR A 61 12.55 -27.11 0.61
N GLN A 62 13.25 -26.39 -0.27
CA GLN A 62 13.75 -26.93 -1.54
C GLN A 62 14.77 -28.08 -1.37
N LYS A 63 15.52 -28.11 -0.27
CA LYS A 63 16.51 -29.18 -0.02
C LYS A 63 15.83 -30.55 0.12
N VAL A 64 14.61 -30.54 0.64
CA VAL A 64 13.79 -31.70 0.97
C VAL A 64 12.76 -32.00 -0.12
N LEU A 65 11.97 -30.99 -0.54
CA LEU A 65 10.86 -31.14 -1.49
C LEU A 65 11.34 -31.11 -2.96
N ARG A 66 12.31 -31.95 -3.31
CA ARG A 66 12.95 -31.90 -4.65
C ARG A 66 12.00 -32.26 -5.80
N ASP A 67 10.90 -32.94 -5.49
CA ASP A 67 9.83 -33.31 -6.41
C ASP A 67 9.00 -32.10 -6.90
N GLU A 68 9.02 -30.98 -6.17
CA GLU A 68 8.26 -29.76 -6.50
C GLU A 68 9.07 -28.74 -7.33
N ALA A 69 9.89 -29.21 -8.28
CA ALA A 69 10.81 -28.36 -9.04
C ALA A 69 10.12 -27.18 -9.76
N GLU A 70 8.93 -27.43 -10.32
CA GLU A 70 8.11 -26.40 -10.98
C GLU A 70 7.69 -25.30 -10.01
N LEU A 71 7.18 -25.67 -8.83
CA LEU A 71 6.77 -24.73 -7.79
C LEU A 71 7.93 -23.82 -7.36
N PHE A 72 9.13 -24.38 -7.22
CA PHE A 72 10.32 -23.63 -6.86
C PHE A 72 10.79 -22.70 -7.98
N GLN A 73 10.65 -23.10 -9.24
CA GLN A 73 10.97 -22.25 -10.38
C GLN A 73 10.04 -21.03 -10.43
N GLU A 74 8.74 -21.23 -10.26
CA GLU A 74 7.77 -20.14 -10.22
C GLU A 74 8.01 -19.20 -9.04
N LEU A 75 8.28 -19.75 -7.84
CA LEU A 75 8.59 -18.96 -6.65
C LEU A 75 9.85 -18.12 -6.85
N ARG A 76 10.88 -18.66 -7.52
CA ARG A 76 12.09 -17.90 -7.88
C ARG A 76 11.76 -16.76 -8.82
N ILE A 77 10.98 -16.99 -9.88
CA ILE A 77 10.59 -15.92 -10.82
C ILE A 77 9.89 -14.77 -10.08
N ILE A 78 9.02 -15.09 -9.12
CA ILE A 78 8.28 -14.07 -8.37
C ILE A 78 9.20 -13.29 -7.42
N THR A 79 10.11 -13.97 -6.71
CA THR A 79 10.99 -13.33 -5.71
C THR A 79 12.20 -12.62 -6.30
N THR A 80 12.68 -13.02 -7.48
CA THR A 80 13.84 -12.42 -8.14
C THR A 80 13.49 -11.36 -9.17
N ALA A 81 12.23 -11.23 -9.54
CA ALA A 81 11.82 -10.20 -10.49
C ALA A 81 11.92 -8.81 -9.85
N GLN A 82 13.08 -8.20 -10.08
CA GLN A 82 13.42 -6.83 -9.72
C GLN A 82 13.16 -5.93 -10.93
N GLY A 83 12.36 -4.88 -10.76
CA GLY A 83 12.12 -3.90 -11.81
C GLY A 83 10.87 -3.05 -11.59
N PRO A 84 10.74 -1.92 -12.32
CA PRO A 84 9.52 -1.14 -12.33
C PRO A 84 8.40 -1.98 -12.93
N ARG A 85 7.39 -2.29 -12.12
CA ARG A 85 6.18 -3.01 -12.50
C ARG A 85 4.99 -2.09 -12.30
N SER A 86 3.94 -2.29 -13.10
CA SER A 86 2.66 -1.64 -12.83
C SER A 86 2.13 -2.06 -11.45
N LEU A 87 1.29 -1.22 -10.86
CA LEU A 87 0.67 -1.51 -9.57
C LEU A 87 -0.08 -2.86 -9.59
N GLU A 88 -0.85 -3.10 -10.64
CA GLU A 88 -1.63 -4.32 -10.83
C GLU A 88 -0.76 -5.57 -10.88
N GLU A 89 0.34 -5.54 -11.65
CA GLU A 89 1.29 -6.65 -11.73
C GLU A 89 1.94 -6.94 -10.38
N ARG A 90 2.19 -5.91 -9.57
CA ARG A 90 2.79 -6.07 -8.23
C ARG A 90 1.82 -6.72 -7.27
N ILE A 91 0.58 -6.25 -7.23
CA ILE A 91 -0.49 -6.85 -6.42
C ILE A 91 -0.67 -8.32 -6.82
N HIS A 92 -0.78 -8.59 -8.13
CA HIS A 92 -0.92 -9.94 -8.64
C HIS A 92 0.27 -10.83 -8.24
N SER A 93 1.51 -10.35 -8.39
CA SER A 93 2.72 -11.09 -8.02
C SER A 93 2.75 -11.45 -6.54
N ILE A 94 2.33 -10.54 -5.65
CA ILE A 94 2.29 -10.77 -4.21
C ILE A 94 1.18 -11.75 -3.82
N LEU A 95 -0.01 -11.63 -4.42
CA LEU A 95 -1.09 -12.61 -4.21
C LEU A 95 -0.67 -14.01 -4.66
N LEU A 96 0.00 -14.10 -5.81
CA LEU A 96 0.54 -15.35 -6.31
C LEU A 96 1.62 -15.92 -5.39
N LEU A 97 2.52 -15.07 -4.88
CA LEU A 97 3.53 -15.47 -3.89
C LEU A 97 2.86 -16.07 -2.64
N ARG A 98 1.89 -15.37 -2.05
CA ARG A 98 1.14 -15.83 -0.87
C ARG A 98 0.47 -17.17 -1.11
N HIS A 99 -0.19 -17.32 -2.27
CA HIS A 99 -0.84 -18.57 -2.65
C HIS A 99 0.15 -19.74 -2.75
N LYS A 100 1.29 -19.53 -3.43
CA LYS A 100 2.32 -20.57 -3.59
C LYS A 100 3.02 -20.89 -2.27
N LEU A 101 3.26 -19.90 -1.41
CA LEU A 101 3.80 -20.11 -0.06
C LEU A 101 2.84 -20.92 0.81
N ASN A 102 1.53 -20.71 0.71
CA ASN A 102 0.54 -21.54 1.40
C ASN A 102 0.56 -22.99 0.90
N LYS A 103 0.70 -23.22 -0.42
CA LYS A 103 0.90 -24.57 -0.97
C LYS A 103 2.19 -25.20 -0.40
N LEU A 104 3.28 -24.46 -0.41
CA LEU A 104 4.59 -24.89 0.09
C LEU A 104 4.53 -25.25 1.59
N HIS A 105 3.87 -24.42 2.40
CA HIS A 105 3.70 -24.66 3.83
C HIS A 105 2.92 -25.96 4.10
N ARG A 106 1.80 -26.18 3.38
CA ARG A 106 1.05 -27.44 3.52
C ARG A 106 1.89 -28.67 3.15
N ARG A 107 2.75 -28.55 2.14
CA ARG A 107 3.67 -29.62 1.75
C ARG A 107 4.79 -29.80 2.77
N SER A 108 5.34 -28.73 3.36
CA SER A 108 6.35 -28.88 4.40
C SER A 108 5.81 -29.64 5.62
N LEU A 109 4.53 -29.45 5.97
CA LEU A 109 3.89 -30.17 7.08
C LEU A 109 3.72 -31.68 6.85
N SER A 110 3.77 -32.16 5.61
CA SER A 110 3.71 -33.61 5.32
C SER A 110 5.06 -34.32 5.46
N HIS A 111 6.15 -33.58 5.66
CA HIS A 111 7.50 -34.14 5.83
C HIS A 111 7.99 -33.90 7.26
N VAL A 112 8.30 -34.98 7.99
CA VAL A 112 8.70 -34.93 9.41
C VAL A 112 9.91 -34.02 9.62
N GLU A 113 10.91 -34.11 8.75
CA GLU A 113 12.14 -33.32 8.83
C GLU A 113 11.92 -31.80 8.72
N LEU A 114 10.93 -31.36 7.93
CA LEU A 114 10.59 -29.94 7.78
C LEU A 114 9.61 -29.48 8.87
N LYS A 115 8.70 -30.37 9.28
CA LYS A 115 7.70 -30.08 10.31
C LYS A 115 8.36 -29.79 11.66
N ASP A 116 9.40 -30.54 11.99
CA ASP A 116 10.09 -30.44 13.28
C ASP A 116 11.28 -29.45 13.25
N ASP A 117 11.53 -28.81 12.11
CA ASP A 117 12.56 -27.78 11.96
C ASP A 117 12.14 -26.48 12.64
N ALA A 118 12.78 -26.18 13.78
CA ALA A 118 12.51 -24.99 14.57
C ALA A 118 12.85 -23.67 13.85
N GLU A 119 13.87 -23.66 12.99
CA GLU A 119 14.26 -22.47 12.21
C GLU A 119 13.20 -22.19 11.14
N LEU A 120 12.75 -23.22 10.42
CA LEU A 120 11.71 -23.11 9.41
C LEU A 120 10.38 -22.66 10.01
N ASN A 121 9.99 -23.22 11.15
CA ASN A 121 8.77 -22.81 11.87
C ASN A 121 8.82 -21.34 12.30
N ALA A 122 9.96 -20.87 12.81
CA ALA A 122 10.15 -19.46 13.16
C ALA A 122 10.04 -18.53 11.94
N LEU A 123 10.51 -18.97 10.77
CA LEU A 123 10.37 -18.22 9.52
C LEU A 123 8.92 -18.19 9.02
N TRP A 124 8.19 -19.30 9.11
CA TRP A 124 6.77 -19.35 8.75
C TRP A 124 5.94 -18.38 9.59
N ILE A 125 6.19 -18.30 10.89
CA ILE A 125 5.55 -17.32 11.78
C ILE A 125 5.83 -15.89 11.32
N LYS A 126 7.09 -15.57 10.96
CA LYS A 126 7.45 -14.23 10.44
C LYS A 126 6.73 -13.93 9.12
N VAL A 127 6.62 -14.90 8.22
CA VAL A 127 5.89 -14.76 6.95
C VAL A 127 4.40 -14.51 7.21
N GLU A 128 3.78 -15.26 8.12
CA GLU A 128 2.37 -15.10 8.50
C GLU A 128 2.09 -13.70 9.10
N ILE A 129 2.92 -13.25 10.04
CA ILE A 129 2.83 -11.90 10.61
C ILE A 129 2.95 -10.84 9.50
N THR A 130 3.87 -11.03 8.55
CA THR A 130 4.02 -10.08 7.43
C THR A 130 2.76 -10.04 6.57
N ASN A 131 2.17 -11.19 6.26
CA ASN A 131 0.93 -11.26 5.48
C ASN A 131 -0.21 -10.51 6.17
N ARG A 132 -0.38 -10.70 7.48
CA ARG A 132 -1.39 -9.98 8.26
C ARG A 132 -1.15 -8.47 8.22
N ASN A 133 0.09 -8.04 8.40
CA ASN A 133 0.44 -6.61 8.34
C ASN A 133 0.21 -6.01 6.95
N ILE A 134 0.45 -6.77 5.88
CA ILE A 134 0.11 -6.35 4.50
C ILE A 134 -1.40 -6.14 4.38
N ASP A 135 -2.22 -7.07 4.87
CA ASP A 135 -3.68 -6.96 4.78
C ASP A 135 -4.20 -5.73 5.56
N GLU A 136 -3.67 -5.51 6.77
CA GLU A 136 -4.00 -4.33 7.59
C GLU A 136 -3.57 -3.02 6.92
N SER A 137 -2.35 -2.97 6.40
CA SER A 137 -1.81 -1.80 5.71
C SER A 137 -2.55 -1.50 4.40
N ALA A 138 -2.97 -2.54 3.67
CA ALA A 138 -3.79 -2.41 2.46
C ALA A 138 -5.18 -1.87 2.80
N SER A 139 -5.80 -2.34 3.88
CA SER A 139 -7.07 -1.77 4.38
C SER A 139 -6.91 -0.29 4.71
N PHE A 140 -5.86 0.08 5.47
CA PHE A 140 -5.59 1.47 5.82
C PHE A 140 -5.36 2.36 4.60
N TYR A 141 -4.65 1.85 3.59
CA TYR A 141 -4.48 2.54 2.32
C TYR A 141 -5.83 2.73 1.60
N ASN A 142 -6.67 1.69 1.54
CA ASN A 142 -7.98 1.76 0.90
C ASN A 142 -8.91 2.79 1.56
N ASP A 143 -8.85 2.90 2.89
CA ASP A 143 -9.55 3.92 3.66
C ASP A 143 -9.00 5.31 3.36
N ALA A 144 -7.67 5.49 3.33
CA ALA A 144 -7.06 6.77 2.97
C ALA A 144 -7.42 7.22 1.53
N VAL A 145 -7.47 6.29 0.58
CA VAL A 145 -7.92 6.55 -0.79
C VAL A 145 -9.40 6.91 -0.82
N HIS A 146 -10.22 6.30 0.03
CA HIS A 146 -11.63 6.65 0.15
C HIS A 146 -11.81 8.08 0.67
N ASP A 147 -11.18 8.40 1.80
CA ASP A 147 -11.18 9.75 2.41
C ASP A 147 -10.71 10.80 1.40
N TYR A 148 -9.67 10.48 0.63
CA TYR A 148 -9.15 11.38 -0.39
C TYR A 148 -10.14 11.58 -1.54
N LYS A 149 -10.78 10.52 -2.03
CA LYS A 149 -11.80 10.59 -3.09
C LYS A 149 -13.01 11.42 -2.66
N GLU A 150 -13.48 11.23 -1.43
CA GLU A 150 -14.56 12.02 -0.86
C GLU A 150 -14.15 13.50 -0.78
N LEU A 151 -12.96 13.79 -0.27
CA LEU A 151 -12.44 15.15 -0.17
C LEU A 151 -12.35 15.86 -1.53
N ILE A 152 -11.86 15.19 -2.59
CA ILE A 152 -11.78 15.80 -3.93
C ILE A 152 -13.13 15.83 -4.66
N SER A 153 -14.18 15.22 -4.12
CA SER A 153 -15.52 15.26 -4.71
C SER A 153 -16.35 16.46 -4.23
N GLU A 154 -15.97 17.06 -3.11
CA GLU A 154 -16.72 18.15 -2.46
C GLU A 154 -16.16 19.54 -2.81
N PHE A 155 -17.05 20.53 -2.99
CA PHE A 155 -16.64 21.93 -3.15
C PHE A 155 -16.15 22.52 -1.81
N PRO A 156 -15.07 23.33 -1.76
CA PRO A 156 -14.25 23.84 -2.88
C PRO A 156 -13.04 22.97 -3.25
N ALA A 157 -12.86 21.81 -2.59
CA ALA A 157 -11.71 20.96 -2.78
C ALA A 157 -11.65 20.29 -4.15
N SER A 158 -12.79 19.96 -4.77
CA SER A 158 -12.88 19.45 -6.14
C SER A 158 -12.28 20.41 -7.17
N MET A 159 -12.69 21.68 -7.13
CA MET A 159 -12.14 22.72 -7.99
C MET A 159 -10.64 22.92 -7.78
N LEU A 160 -10.18 22.89 -6.53
CA LEU A 160 -8.76 22.98 -6.21
C LEU A 160 -7.97 21.79 -6.75
N ALA A 161 -8.51 20.58 -6.64
CA ALA A 161 -7.89 19.36 -7.14
C ALA A 161 -7.73 19.41 -8.67
N ASP A 162 -8.75 19.90 -9.38
CA ASP A 162 -8.73 20.08 -10.83
C ASP A 162 -7.70 21.13 -11.27
N ILE A 163 -7.70 22.31 -10.65
CA ILE A 163 -6.76 23.40 -10.97
C ILE A 163 -5.31 22.98 -10.71
N LEU A 164 -5.06 22.26 -9.62
CA LEU A 164 -3.72 21.86 -9.20
C LEU A 164 -3.31 20.47 -9.72
N GLN A 165 -4.14 19.84 -10.57
CA GLN A 165 -3.90 18.53 -11.18
C GLN A 165 -3.49 17.45 -10.16
N TYR A 166 -4.22 17.37 -9.05
CA TYR A 166 -3.95 16.38 -8.01
C TYR A 166 -4.19 14.96 -8.55
N PRO A 167 -3.34 13.97 -8.16
CA PRO A 167 -3.42 12.62 -8.73
C PRO A 167 -4.67 11.88 -8.26
N THR A 168 -5.14 10.93 -9.08
CA THR A 168 -6.21 10.00 -8.72
C THR A 168 -5.62 8.70 -8.18
N TYR A 169 -5.97 8.35 -6.94
CA TYR A 169 -5.55 7.10 -6.32
C TYR A 169 -6.57 5.97 -6.55
N HIS A 170 -6.07 4.74 -6.60
CA HIS A 170 -6.86 3.53 -6.82
C HIS A 170 -6.72 2.60 -5.62
N ARG A 171 -7.80 1.90 -5.26
CA ARG A 171 -7.77 0.91 -4.16
C ARG A 171 -6.99 -0.33 -4.61
N ILE A 172 -6.41 -1.05 -3.64
CA ILE A 172 -5.62 -2.28 -3.84
C ILE A 172 -6.20 -3.48 -3.10
#